data_AF-A0A7S2GXS0-F1
#
_entry.id   AF-A0A7S2GXS0-F1
#
_cell.length_a   1.000
_cell.length_b   1.000
_cell.length_c   1.000
_cell.angle_alpha   90.00
_cell.angle_beta   90.00
_cell.angle_gamma   90.00
#
_symmetry.space_group_name_H-M   'P 1'
#
loop_
_entity.id
_entity.type
_entity.pdbx_description
1 polymer ?
#
loop_
_entity_poly.entity_id
_entity_poly.type
_entity_poly.pdbx_seq_one_letter_code
_entity_poly.pdbx_strand_id
1 'polypeptide(L)'
;MNRDLTRALIPLLSQHQLVLRKRKRSVPDAASVPIPALVAERVSEFLGHNDLATGAELTKIKERAQDQLWEKFFAAVLRPRAEAGRRRAKLNICDLKKYFPKLDSSDVKDIAQRKKVKAKTKVSEPWGIETLTFSW
;
A
#
# COMPACT_ATOMS: atom_id res chain seq x y z
N MET A 1 23.54 -20.43 -27.52
CA MET A 1 22.68 -19.66 -28.47
C MET A 1 21.23 -20.05 -28.22
N ASN A 2 20.47 -19.26 -27.45
CA ASN A 2 19.06 -19.54 -27.09
C ASN A 2 18.09 -18.66 -27.90
N ARG A 3 18.22 -18.64 -29.23
CA ARG A 3 17.31 -17.87 -30.12
C ARG A 3 16.04 -18.64 -30.49
N ASP A 4 16.07 -19.97 -30.40
CA ASP A 4 14.91 -20.80 -30.72
C ASP A 4 13.89 -20.86 -29.59
N LEU A 5 14.34 -20.77 -28.33
CA LEU A 5 13.45 -20.72 -27.16
C LEU A 5 12.61 -19.44 -27.11
N THR A 6 13.18 -18.29 -27.49
CA THR A 6 12.45 -17.02 -27.56
C THR A 6 11.44 -17.00 -28.72
N ARG A 7 11.72 -17.67 -29.84
CA ARG A 7 10.75 -17.79 -30.96
C ARG A 7 9.52 -18.63 -30.60
N ALA A 8 9.64 -19.62 -29.73
CA ALA A 8 8.53 -20.45 -29.28
C ALA A 8 7.67 -19.78 -28.18
N LEU A 9 8.27 -18.94 -27.34
CA LEU A 9 7.59 -18.33 -26.18
C LEU A 9 6.70 -17.14 -26.54
N ILE A 10 7.04 -16.37 -27.57
CA ILE A 10 6.32 -15.14 -27.94
C ILE A 10 4.88 -15.43 -28.42
N PRO A 11 4.62 -16.46 -29.26
CA PRO A 11 3.25 -16.79 -29.67
C PRO A 11 2.39 -17.32 -28.52
N LEU A 12 2.96 -18.10 -27.59
CA LEU A 12 2.25 -18.68 -26.44
C LEU A 12 1.79 -17.61 -25.45
N LEU A 13 2.65 -16.62 -25.16
CA LEU A 13 2.30 -15.47 -24.31
C LEU A 13 1.20 -14.61 -24.96
N SER A 14 1.24 -14.46 -26.29
CA SER A 14 0.24 -13.70 -27.04
C SER A 14 -1.14 -14.39 -27.04
N GLN A 15 -1.19 -15.71 -27.24
CA GLN A 15 -2.43 -16.49 -27.15
C GLN A 15 -3.01 -16.46 -25.73
N HIS A 16 -2.18 -16.58 -24.69
CA HIS A 16 -2.65 -16.54 -23.31
C HIS A 16 -3.22 -15.16 -22.94
N GLN A 17 -2.62 -14.06 -23.42
CA GLN A 17 -3.17 -12.72 -23.20
C GLN A 17 -4.47 -12.45 -23.96
N LEU A 18 -4.66 -13.05 -25.15
CA LEU A 18 -5.92 -12.95 -25.89
C LEU A 18 -7.07 -13.71 -25.23
N VAL A 19 -6.80 -14.86 -24.62
CA VAL A 19 -7.78 -15.60 -23.81
C VAL A 19 -8.19 -14.80 -22.58
N LEU A 20 -7.24 -14.15 -21.91
CA LEU A 20 -7.52 -13.29 -20.74
C LEU A 20 -8.31 -12.02 -21.13
N ARG A 21 -8.12 -11.48 -22.34
CA ARG A 21 -8.85 -10.30 -22.82
C ARG A 21 -10.29 -10.59 -23.27
N LYS A 22 -10.60 -11.79 -23.75
CA LYS A 22 -11.97 -12.17 -24.14
C LYS A 22 -12.87 -12.51 -22.95
N ARG A 23 -12.31 -12.80 -21.77
CA ARG A 23 -13.08 -12.97 -20.52
C ARG A 23 -13.18 -11.65 -19.73
N LYS A 24 -13.66 -10.59 -20.39
CA LYS A 24 -14.21 -9.42 -19.69
C LYS A 24 -15.61 -9.76 -19.16
N ARG A 25 -15.67 -10.50 -18.05
CA ARG A 25 -16.80 -10.45 -17.09
C ARG A 25 -16.27 -10.99 -15.76
N SER A 26 -16.50 -10.19 -14.72
CA SER A 26 -16.05 -10.36 -13.33
C SER A 26 -14.53 -10.50 -13.14
N VAL A 27 -13.88 -9.40 -12.78
CA VAL A 27 -12.59 -9.41 -12.08
C VAL A 27 -12.82 -10.15 -10.76
N PRO A 28 -12.25 -11.35 -10.52
CA PRO A 28 -12.16 -11.88 -9.19
C PRO A 28 -11.12 -11.04 -8.44
N ASP A 29 -11.45 -10.73 -7.19
CA ASP A 29 -10.60 -10.03 -6.24
C ASP A 29 -9.17 -10.60 -6.29
N ALA A 30 -8.18 -9.76 -6.62
CA ALA A 30 -6.79 -10.18 -6.76
C ALA A 30 -6.19 -10.77 -5.46
N ALA A 31 -6.92 -10.64 -4.34
CA ALA A 31 -6.59 -11.21 -3.05
C ALA A 31 -6.86 -12.72 -2.92
N SER A 32 -7.61 -13.35 -3.84
CA SER A 32 -8.04 -14.76 -3.72
C SER A 32 -7.41 -15.71 -4.74
N VAL A 33 -6.44 -15.26 -5.55
CA VAL A 33 -5.78 -16.12 -6.53
C VAL A 33 -4.62 -16.84 -5.83
N PRO A 34 -4.65 -18.18 -5.72
CA PRO A 34 -3.54 -18.94 -5.15
C PRO A 34 -2.29 -18.71 -6.01
N ILE A 35 -1.17 -18.37 -5.34
CA ILE A 35 0.11 -18.17 -6.01
C ILE A 35 0.49 -19.51 -6.66
N PRO A 36 0.85 -19.54 -7.96
CA PRO A 36 1.29 -20.76 -8.61
C PRO A 36 2.45 -21.40 -7.84
N ALA A 37 2.36 -22.71 -7.58
CA ALA A 37 3.29 -23.45 -6.71
C ALA A 37 4.78 -23.21 -7.04
N LEU A 38 5.10 -23.12 -8.33
CA LEU A 38 6.46 -22.84 -8.84
C LEU A 38 7.04 -21.48 -8.40
N VAL A 39 6.19 -20.49 -8.14
CA VAL A 39 6.63 -19.17 -7.66
C VAL A 39 6.84 -19.19 -6.15
N ALA A 40 5.99 -19.89 -5.41
CA ALA A 40 6.12 -20.05 -3.96
C ALA A 40 7.38 -20.84 -3.56
N GLU A 41 7.72 -21.87 -4.33
CA GLU A 41 8.91 -22.72 -4.12
C GLU A 41 10.20 -21.92 -4.32
N ARG A 42 10.31 -21.14 -5.40
CA ARG A 42 11.48 -20.28 -5.67
C ARG A 42 11.65 -19.13 -4.66
N VAL A 43 10.55 -18.60 -4.13
CA VAL A 43 10.61 -17.54 -3.11
C VAL A 43 11.03 -18.13 -1.76
N SER A 44 10.66 -19.38 -1.47
CA SER A 44 11.05 -20.09 -0.25
C SER A 44 12.54 -20.49 -0.26
N GLU A 45 13.09 -20.85 -1.42
CA GLU A 45 14.53 -21.10 -1.61
C GLU A 45 15.39 -19.85 -1.33
N PHE A 46 14.86 -18.65 -1.58
CA PHE A 46 15.60 -17.40 -1.45
C PHE A 46 15.48 -16.74 -0.07
N LEU A 47 14.40 -17.00 0.67
CA LEU A 47 14.06 -16.27 1.91
C LEU A 47 14.09 -17.13 3.19
N GLY A 48 14.34 -18.44 3.10
CA GLY A 48 14.08 -19.36 4.21
C GLY A 48 12.58 -19.61 4.39
N HIS A 49 12.19 -20.67 5.12
CA HIS A 49 10.80 -21.11 5.27
C HIS A 49 9.80 -19.94 5.34
N ASN A 50 9.06 -19.76 4.26
CA ASN A 50 8.12 -18.68 4.11
C ASN A 50 6.79 -19.11 4.72
N ASP A 51 6.67 -18.98 6.04
CA ASP A 51 5.43 -19.25 6.80
C ASP A 51 4.31 -18.22 6.54
N LEU A 52 4.50 -17.31 5.58
CA LEU A 52 3.46 -16.38 5.12
C LEU A 52 2.61 -17.10 4.08
N ALA A 53 1.63 -17.86 4.55
CA ALA A 53 0.87 -18.82 3.75
C ALA A 53 0.03 -18.16 2.64
N THR A 54 -0.25 -16.85 2.72
CA THR A 54 -0.97 -16.10 1.67
C THR A 54 -0.70 -14.59 1.72
N GLY A 55 -0.87 -13.90 0.58
CA GLY A 55 -0.82 -12.43 0.53
C GLY A 55 -1.82 -11.73 1.47
N ALA A 56 -2.87 -12.43 1.91
CA ALA A 56 -3.80 -11.97 2.92
C ALA A 56 -3.16 -11.80 4.31
N GLU A 57 -2.23 -12.67 4.70
CA GLU A 57 -1.55 -12.60 6.00
C GLU A 57 -0.55 -11.45 6.05
N LEU A 58 0.22 -11.27 4.96
CA LEU A 58 1.06 -10.10 4.76
C LEU A 58 0.27 -8.79 4.84
N THR A 59 -0.93 -8.78 4.27
CA THR A 59 -1.84 -7.62 4.34
C THR A 59 -2.26 -7.35 5.78
N LYS A 60 -2.65 -8.37 6.54
CA LYS A 60 -3.00 -8.22 7.97
C LYS A 60 -1.85 -7.72 8.82
N ILE A 61 -0.62 -8.21 8.59
CA ILE A 61 0.57 -7.75 9.32
C ILE A 61 0.84 -6.28 8.99
N LYS A 62 0.77 -5.91 7.71
CA LYS A 62 0.91 -4.53 7.25
C LYS A 62 -0.12 -3.62 7.92
N GLU A 63 -1.39 -4.03 7.94
CA GLU A 63 -2.47 -3.26 8.57
C GLU A 63 -2.26 -3.08 10.07
N ARG A 64 -1.87 -4.13 10.79
CA ARG A 64 -1.54 -4.01 12.23
C ARG A 64 -0.40 -3.04 12.48
N ALA A 65 0.65 -3.09 11.67
CA ALA A 65 1.77 -2.16 11.78
C ALA A 65 1.34 -0.71 11.49
N GLN A 66 0.53 -0.50 10.46
CA GLN A 66 -0.04 0.82 10.14
C GLN A 66 -0.91 1.36 11.28
N ASP A 67 -1.73 0.51 11.89
CA ASP A 67 -2.60 0.87 13.01
C ASP A 67 -1.80 1.30 14.24
N GLN A 68 -0.73 0.58 14.59
CA GLN A 68 0.15 0.97 15.69
C GLN A 68 0.86 2.30 15.45
N LEU A 69 1.33 2.54 14.21
CA LEU A 69 1.93 3.83 13.85
C LEU A 69 0.90 4.96 13.93
N TRP A 70 -0.32 4.70 13.46
CA TRP A 70 -1.42 5.64 13.54
C TRP A 70 -1.76 6.00 14.98
N GLU A 71 -1.84 5.01 15.88
CA GLU A 71 -2.15 5.24 17.29
C GLU A 71 -1.10 6.13 17.97
N LYS A 72 0.19 5.86 17.74
CA LYS A 72 1.29 6.70 18.24
C LYS A 72 1.18 8.13 17.72
N PHE A 73 0.94 8.29 16.42
CA PHE A 73 0.74 9.59 15.80
C PHE A 73 -0.49 10.32 16.37
N PHE A 74 -1.60 9.62 16.54
CA PHE A 74 -2.83 10.16 17.07
C PHE A 74 -2.63 10.64 18.50
N ALA A 75 -2.05 9.82 19.38
CA ALA A 75 -1.78 10.15 20.77
C ALA A 75 -0.79 11.31 20.92
N ALA A 76 0.27 11.36 20.11
CA ALA A 76 1.30 12.38 20.22
C ALA A 76 0.92 13.72 19.59
N VAL A 77 0.13 13.73 18.51
CA VAL A 77 -0.09 14.92 17.68
C VAL A 77 -1.54 15.34 17.60
N LEU A 78 -2.45 14.43 17.28
CA LEU A 78 -3.86 14.77 17.04
C LEU A 78 -4.62 14.99 18.35
N ARG A 79 -4.44 14.09 19.32
CA ARG A 79 -5.11 14.13 20.63
C ARG A 79 -4.82 15.43 21.40
N PRO A 80 -3.55 15.87 21.57
CA PRO A 80 -3.29 17.12 22.30
C PRO A 80 -3.88 18.34 21.59
N ARG A 81 -3.95 18.32 20.26
CA ARG A 81 -4.59 19.40 19.48
C ARG A 81 -6.11 19.39 19.64
N ALA A 82 -6.72 18.22 19.71
CA ALA A 82 -8.16 18.07 19.95
C ALA A 82 -8.53 18.51 21.37
N GLU A 83 -7.74 18.11 22.38
CA GLU A 83 -7.91 18.54 23.78
C GLU A 83 -7.74 20.05 23.94
N ALA A 84 -6.86 20.68 23.15
CA ALA A 84 -6.74 22.13 23.05
C ALA A 84 -7.88 22.82 22.27
N GLY A 85 -8.96 22.10 21.92
CA GLY A 85 -10.13 22.64 21.23
C GLY A 85 -9.93 22.92 19.74
N ARG A 86 -8.79 22.53 19.15
CA ARG A 86 -8.57 22.71 17.70
C ARG A 86 -9.33 21.64 16.94
N ARG A 87 -10.06 22.02 15.89
CA ARG A 87 -10.76 21.08 14.99
C ARG A 87 -9.91 20.60 13.82
N ARG A 88 -8.68 21.14 13.69
CA ARG A 88 -7.79 20.89 12.55
C ARG A 88 -6.34 20.82 12.99
N ALA A 89 -5.60 19.88 12.43
CA ALA A 89 -4.15 19.80 12.54
C ALA A 89 -3.50 19.91 11.16
N LYS A 90 -2.71 20.96 10.96
CA LYS A 90 -1.83 21.08 9.79
C LYS A 90 -0.46 20.53 10.15
N LEU A 91 0.10 19.71 9.27
CA LEU A 91 1.42 19.10 9.41
C LEU A 91 2.15 19.15 8.07
N ASN A 92 3.44 19.42 8.13
CA ASN A 92 4.32 19.36 6.97
C ASN A 92 4.72 17.90 6.72
N ILE A 93 5.00 17.52 5.48
CA ILE A 93 5.44 16.15 5.17
C ILE A 93 6.71 15.77 5.92
N CYS A 94 7.65 16.70 6.11
CA CYS A 94 8.87 16.43 6.87
C CYS A 94 8.58 15.97 8.31
N ASP A 95 7.57 16.56 8.96
CA ASP A 95 7.15 16.14 10.30
C ASP A 95 6.34 14.84 10.25
N LEU A 96 5.57 14.62 9.19
CA LEU A 96 4.86 13.37 8.96
C LEU A 96 5.82 12.17 8.84
N LYS A 97 6.94 12.37 8.14
CA LYS A 97 8.00 11.35 7.97
C LYS A 97 8.64 10.89 9.28
N LYS A 98 8.58 11.70 10.35
CA LYS A 98 9.06 11.29 11.69
C LYS A 98 8.22 10.15 12.27
N TYR A 99 6.92 10.13 11.98
CA TYR A 99 5.99 9.10 12.44
C TYR A 99 5.80 7.99 11.40
N PHE A 100 5.90 8.35 10.12
CA PHE A 100 5.64 7.46 9.00
C PHE A 100 6.82 7.50 8.01
N PRO A 101 7.98 6.89 8.33
CA PRO A 101 9.20 7.05 7.54
C PRO A 101 9.16 6.36 6.16
N LYS A 102 8.34 5.32 6.01
CA LYS A 102 8.23 4.49 4.80
C LYS A 102 6.90 4.63 4.07
N LEU A 103 6.03 5.54 4.50
CA LEU A 103 4.69 5.71 3.94
C LEU A 103 4.58 7.08 3.29
N ASP A 104 3.91 7.12 2.15
CA ASP A 104 3.70 8.34 1.41
C ASP A 104 2.49 9.14 1.95
N SER A 105 2.37 10.40 1.52
CA SER A 105 1.26 11.27 1.93
C SER A 105 -0.11 10.69 1.51
N SER A 106 -0.15 9.87 0.46
CA SER A 106 -1.34 9.11 0.04
C SER A 106 -1.69 8.00 1.02
N ASP A 107 -0.73 7.16 1.41
CA ASP A 107 -0.98 6.07 2.35
C ASP A 107 -1.50 6.58 3.69
N VAL A 108 -0.96 7.71 4.16
CA VAL A 108 -1.39 8.33 5.41
C VAL A 108 -2.82 8.87 5.31
N LYS A 109 -3.26 9.35 4.13
CA LYS A 109 -4.68 9.69 3.92
C LYS A 109 -5.56 8.45 4.00
N ASP A 110 -5.16 7.37 3.38
CA ASP A 110 -5.95 6.13 3.36
C ASP A 110 -6.10 5.56 4.77
N ILE A 111 -5.05 5.64 5.59
CA ILE A 111 -5.11 5.28 7.02
C ILE A 111 -6.05 6.24 7.77
N ALA A 112 -5.92 7.55 7.58
CA ALA A 112 -6.77 8.55 8.23
C ALA A 112 -8.26 8.35 7.89
N GLN A 113 -8.55 8.08 6.61
CA GLN A 113 -9.90 7.89 6.11
C GLN A 113 -10.53 6.61 6.68
N ARG A 114 -9.75 5.52 6.80
CA ARG A 114 -10.16 4.29 7.52
C ARG A 114 -10.51 4.57 8.98
N LYS A 115 -9.80 5.49 9.63
CA LYS A 115 -10.06 5.91 11.02
C LYS A 115 -11.10 7.04 11.14
N LYS A 116 -11.86 7.30 10.07
CA LYS A 116 -12.91 8.34 10.00
C LYS A 116 -12.41 9.77 10.22
N VAL A 117 -11.12 10.02 10.00
CA VAL A 117 -10.51 11.36 10.06
C VAL A 117 -10.38 11.91 8.63
N LYS A 118 -10.87 13.13 8.40
CA LYS A 118 -10.78 13.77 7.09
C LYS A 118 -9.37 14.34 6.90
N ALA A 119 -8.62 13.83 5.92
CA ALA A 119 -7.29 14.31 5.56
C ALA A 119 -7.31 14.99 4.17
N LYS A 120 -6.67 16.16 4.06
CA LYS A 120 -6.50 16.91 2.79
C LYS A 120 -5.03 17.27 2.59
N THR A 121 -4.48 17.03 1.41
CA THR A 121 -3.16 17.59 1.04
C THR A 121 -3.35 18.92 0.35
N LYS A 122 -2.48 19.86 0.66
CA LYS A 122 -2.25 21.06 -0.15
C LYS A 122 -0.77 21.16 -0.47
N VAL A 123 -0.47 21.34 -1.75
CA VAL A 123 0.89 21.69 -2.20
C VAL A 123 0.94 23.20 -2.31
N SER A 124 1.88 23.84 -1.61
CA SER A 124 2.10 25.28 -1.76
C SER A 124 3.23 25.54 -2.76
N GLU A 125 2.93 26.27 -3.82
CA GLU A 125 3.91 26.84 -4.74
C GLU A 125 4.56 28.10 -4.13
N PRO A 126 5.83 28.45 -4.46
CA PRO A 126 6.68 27.88 -5.52
C PRO A 126 7.60 26.73 -5.06
N TRP A 127 7.63 26.41 -3.77
CA TRP A 127 8.62 25.48 -3.18
C TRP A 127 8.18 24.02 -3.11
N GLY A 128 6.98 23.69 -3.61
CA GLY A 128 6.47 22.31 -3.61
C GLY A 128 6.27 21.72 -2.21
N ILE A 129 6.12 22.56 -1.18
CA ILE A 129 5.92 22.07 0.19
C ILE A 129 4.51 21.50 0.27
N GLU A 130 4.41 20.17 0.37
CA GLU A 130 3.11 19.56 0.67
C GLU A 130 2.83 19.57 2.17
N THR A 131 1.61 19.99 2.48
CA THR A 131 1.06 20.04 3.83
C THR A 131 -0.16 19.14 3.90
N LEU A 132 -0.23 18.32 4.93
CA LEU A 132 -1.35 17.45 5.22
C LEU A 132 -2.18 18.07 6.34
N THR A 133 -3.45 18.33 6.06
CA THR A 133 -4.40 18.86 7.03
C THR A 133 -5.37 17.78 7.44
N PHE A 134 -5.38 17.45 8.73
CA PHE A 134 -6.34 16.55 9.36
C PHE A 134 -7.48 17.36 10.00
N SER A 135 -8.70 16.85 9.91
CA SER A 135 -9.89 17.43 10.53
C SER A 135 -10.81 16.32 11.06
N TRP A 136 -11.43 16.58 12.21
CA TRP A 136 -12.32 15.69 12.94
C TRP A 136 -13.55 16.45 13.42
#